data_AF-A0A6V8LG23-F1
#
_entry.id   AF-A0A6V8LG23-F1
#
_cell.length_a   1.000
_cell.length_b   1.000
_cell.length_c   1.000
_cell.angle_alpha   90.00
_cell.angle_beta   90.00
_cell.angle_gamma   90.00
#
_symmetry.space_group_name_H-M   'P 1'
#
loop_
_entity.id
_entity.type
_entity.pdbx_description
1 polymer ?
#
loop_
_entity_poly.entity_id
_entity_poly.type
_entity_poly.pdbx_seq_one_letter_code
_entity_poly.pdbx_strand_id
1 'polypeptide(L)'
;MMRKAVAVLAAIVIGCLLLPAAAAAAPAQAAAAINFDCTLARWDRSEDFLWRFLPNNSAAYPNDLDCWLREGDYNNFGVVALQDMLVKCYGQAIAVDGDFGPRTREALAIAQWWEHTVNDQWQVRVSGVYSWNESGAYLRWPHYRDRDDLDRYYCWYLKTK
;
A
#
# COMPACT_ATOMS: atom_id res chain seq x y z
N MET A 1 27.77 -8.20 -67.29
CA MET A 1 27.37 -7.78 -68.66
C MET A 1 26.24 -6.76 -68.56
N MET A 2 26.11 -5.82 -69.49
CA MET A 2 25.16 -4.69 -69.42
C MET A 2 24.00 -4.79 -70.41
N ARG A 3 22.79 -4.50 -69.95
CA ARG A 3 21.58 -4.04 -70.69
C ARG A 3 20.82 -3.15 -69.67
N LYS A 4 20.49 -1.86 -69.82
CA LYS A 4 20.07 -0.99 -70.97
C LYS A 4 18.89 -1.58 -71.75
N ALA A 5 17.77 -0.90 -71.97
CA ALA A 5 17.12 0.31 -71.42
C ALA A 5 15.60 0.20 -71.76
N VAL A 6 14.64 1.06 -71.38
CA VAL A 6 14.30 2.42 -71.90
C VAL A 6 13.04 2.94 -71.15
N ALA A 7 12.78 4.26 -71.22
CA ALA A 7 11.63 5.03 -70.69
C ALA A 7 10.22 4.56 -71.15
N VAL A 8 9.09 5.14 -70.69
CA VAL A 8 8.53 6.44 -71.16
C VAL A 8 7.49 7.04 -70.18
N LEU A 9 7.37 8.39 -70.21
CA LEU A 9 6.32 9.34 -69.75
C LEU A 9 4.87 8.80 -69.48
N ALA A 10 3.98 9.38 -68.65
CA ALA A 10 3.95 10.52 -67.69
C ALA A 10 2.67 10.37 -66.76
N ALA A 11 2.00 11.33 -66.08
CA ALA A 11 1.99 12.80 -66.05
C ALA A 11 1.35 13.45 -64.78
N ILE A 12 1.47 14.79 -64.71
CA ILE A 12 0.82 15.86 -63.92
C ILE A 12 -0.54 15.56 -63.22
N VAL A 13 -0.61 15.77 -61.88
CA VAL A 13 -1.68 16.49 -61.11
C VAL A 13 -1.01 17.03 -59.82
N ILE A 14 -0.65 18.32 -59.72
CA ILE A 14 -1.43 19.44 -59.12
C ILE A 14 -1.87 19.23 -57.66
N GLY A 15 -1.22 19.97 -56.75
CA GLY A 15 -1.81 20.59 -55.55
C GLY A 15 -2.64 19.75 -54.57
N CYS A 16 -1.98 19.18 -53.55
CA CYS A 16 -2.63 18.90 -52.26
C CYS A 16 -2.07 19.87 -51.21
N LEU A 17 -2.93 20.45 -50.36
CA LEU A 17 -2.52 21.51 -49.43
C LEU A 17 -1.64 20.97 -48.30
N LEU A 18 -0.55 21.70 -47.99
CA LEU A 18 0.18 21.55 -46.75
C LEU A 18 -0.66 22.10 -45.59
N LEU A 19 -1.59 21.29 -45.09
CA LEU A 19 -2.23 21.52 -43.80
C LEU A 19 -1.21 21.15 -42.70
N PRO A 20 -0.72 22.10 -41.88
CA PRO A 20 -0.02 21.74 -40.66
C PRO A 20 -1.04 21.13 -39.71
N ALA A 21 -1.09 19.80 -39.67
CA ALA A 21 -1.85 19.05 -38.67
C ALA A 21 -1.21 19.27 -37.30
N ALA A 22 -1.52 20.42 -36.69
CA ALA A 22 -1.20 20.75 -35.32
C ALA A 22 -2.00 19.82 -34.41
N ALA A 23 -1.52 18.59 -34.26
CA ALA A 23 -1.96 17.64 -33.27
C ALA A 23 -1.62 18.25 -31.90
N ALA A 24 -2.54 19.05 -31.38
CA ALA A 24 -2.51 19.51 -30.00
C ALA A 24 -2.56 18.24 -29.14
N ALA A 25 -1.39 17.82 -28.67
CA ALA A 25 -1.29 16.76 -27.68
C ALA A 25 -2.08 17.23 -26.46
N ALA A 26 -3.28 16.68 -26.28
CA ALA A 26 -4.06 16.91 -25.08
C ALA A 26 -3.13 16.59 -23.90
N PRO A 27 -2.99 17.49 -22.90
CA PRO A 27 -2.14 17.20 -21.76
C PRO A 27 -2.68 15.92 -21.15
N ALA A 28 -1.85 14.88 -21.12
CA ALA A 28 -2.22 13.65 -20.45
C ALA A 28 -2.44 14.02 -18.98
N GLN A 29 -3.71 14.11 -18.56
CA GLN A 29 -4.03 14.15 -17.14
C GLN A 29 -3.46 12.87 -16.56
N ALA A 30 -2.32 12.99 -15.86
CA ALA A 30 -1.87 11.95 -14.99
C ALA A 30 -3.03 11.68 -14.04
N ALA A 31 -3.63 10.51 -14.13
CA ALA A 31 -4.65 10.10 -13.20
C ALA A 31 -4.02 10.21 -11.82
N ALA A 32 -4.55 11.12 -10.98
CA ALA A 32 -4.10 11.21 -9.61
C ALA A 32 -4.30 9.82 -9.01
N ALA A 33 -3.20 9.17 -8.62
CA ALA A 33 -3.28 7.91 -7.92
C ALA A 33 -4.18 8.17 -6.70
N ILE A 34 -5.25 7.38 -6.57
CA ILE A 34 -6.05 7.44 -5.35
C ILE A 34 -5.16 6.77 -4.29
N ASN A 35 -4.34 7.60 -3.65
CA ASN A 35 -3.48 7.22 -2.55
C ASN A 35 -4.39 6.88 -1.36
N PHE A 36 -4.81 5.62 -1.31
CA PHE A 36 -5.36 4.99 -0.12
C PHE A 36 -4.25 4.81 0.92
N ASP A 37 -3.55 5.88 1.29
CA ASP A 37 -2.51 5.84 2.30
C ASP A 37 -3.20 5.91 3.68
N CYS A 38 -2.80 5.05 4.62
CA CYS A 38 -3.36 5.13 5.98
C CYS A 38 -2.81 6.39 6.64
N THR A 39 -3.59 7.48 6.71
CA THR A 39 -3.18 8.74 7.34
C THR A 39 -3.56 8.81 8.83
N LEU A 40 -4.36 7.87 9.29
CA LEU A 40 -4.94 7.81 10.63
C LEU A 40 -4.73 6.42 11.25
N ALA A 41 -5.00 6.33 12.55
CA ALA A 41 -5.28 5.07 13.21
C ALA A 41 -6.56 5.18 14.03
N ARG A 42 -7.26 4.06 14.16
CA ARG A 42 -8.57 3.97 14.81
C ARG A 42 -8.55 2.93 15.93
N TRP A 43 -9.18 3.31 17.04
CA TRP A 43 -9.60 2.39 18.08
C TRP A 43 -10.92 1.68 17.71
N ASP A 44 -10.80 0.41 17.34
CA ASP A 44 -11.89 -0.50 17.02
C ASP A 44 -12.15 -1.52 18.16
N ARG A 45 -13.30 -2.19 18.18
CA ARG A 45 -13.67 -3.18 19.20
C ARG A 45 -13.95 -4.54 18.57
N SER A 46 -13.35 -5.60 19.08
CA SER A 46 -13.68 -6.97 18.72
C SER A 46 -15.04 -7.40 19.30
N GLU A 47 -15.55 -8.52 18.79
CA GLU A 47 -16.79 -9.15 19.27
C GLU A 47 -16.66 -9.58 20.74
N ASP A 48 -15.46 -9.97 21.19
CA ASP A 48 -15.10 -10.25 22.59
C ASP A 48 -15.05 -8.99 23.49
N PHE A 49 -15.51 -7.83 23.00
CA PHE A 49 -15.47 -6.50 23.65
C PHE A 49 -14.07 -5.90 23.88
N LEU A 50 -13.03 -6.43 23.23
CA LEU A 50 -11.62 -6.06 23.45
C LEU A 50 -11.16 -5.07 22.38
N TRP A 51 -10.30 -4.11 22.77
CA TRP A 51 -9.97 -2.95 21.93
C TRP A 51 -8.76 -3.21 21.03
N ARG A 52 -8.76 -2.62 19.84
CA ARG A 52 -7.74 -2.83 18.79
C ARG A 52 -7.35 -1.47 18.21
N PHE A 53 -6.07 -1.21 18.03
CA PHE A 53 -5.56 0.04 17.44
C PHE A 53 -5.00 -0.25 16.04
N LEU A 54 -5.70 0.19 15.00
CA LEU A 54 -5.49 -0.25 13.61
C LEU A 54 -5.24 0.94 12.67
N PRO A 55 -4.35 0.84 11.66
CA PRO A 55 -4.22 1.82 10.58
C PRO A 55 -5.53 1.98 9.79
N ASN A 56 -5.85 3.21 9.39
CA ASN A 56 -7.10 3.58 8.71
C ASN A 56 -6.88 4.82 7.82
N ASN A 57 -7.68 4.98 6.77
CA ASN A 57 -7.57 6.11 5.82
C ASN A 57 -8.55 7.27 6.09
N SER A 58 -9.59 7.06 6.92
CA SER A 58 -10.71 7.99 7.04
C SER A 58 -11.49 7.83 8.33
N ALA A 59 -11.51 8.90 9.14
CA ALA A 59 -12.36 9.01 10.33
C ALA A 59 -13.88 8.92 9.99
N ALA A 60 -14.28 9.16 8.74
CA ALA A 60 -15.66 9.03 8.28
C ALA A 60 -16.03 7.60 7.89
N TYR A 61 -15.04 6.76 7.53
CA TYR A 61 -15.23 5.36 7.15
C TYR A 61 -14.45 4.46 8.13
N PRO A 62 -14.97 4.25 9.35
CA PRO A 62 -14.26 3.57 10.44
C PRO A 62 -13.86 2.12 10.14
N ASN A 63 -14.49 1.49 9.16
CA ASN A 63 -14.23 0.11 8.76
C ASN A 63 -13.39 0.02 7.47
N ASP A 64 -13.02 1.16 6.87
CA ASP A 64 -12.12 1.19 5.73
C ASP A 64 -10.67 1.08 6.23
N LEU A 65 -10.21 -0.17 6.26
CA LEU A 65 -8.83 -0.53 6.61
C LEU A 65 -8.00 -0.77 5.34
N ASP A 66 -8.58 -0.69 4.14
CA ASP A 66 -7.89 -1.01 2.88
C ASP A 66 -7.01 0.15 2.42
N CYS A 67 -5.96 0.36 3.21
CA CYS A 67 -5.01 1.44 3.06
C CYS A 67 -3.57 0.93 3.24
N TRP A 68 -2.63 1.75 2.79
CA TRP A 68 -1.23 1.41 2.62
C TRP A 68 -0.34 2.19 3.61
N LEU A 69 0.75 1.56 4.06
CA LEU A 69 1.88 2.25 4.71
C LEU A 69 3.21 1.69 4.18
N ARG A 70 4.18 2.57 3.95
CA ARG A 70 5.44 2.28 3.24
C ARG A 70 6.55 3.25 3.67
N GLU A 71 7.79 2.91 3.31
CA GLU A 71 8.95 3.75 3.62
C GLU A 71 8.80 5.16 3.04
N GLY A 72 8.85 6.18 3.90
CA GLY A 72 8.58 7.58 3.55
C GLY A 72 7.29 8.17 4.11
N ASP A 73 6.42 7.37 4.73
CA ASP A 73 5.23 7.88 5.43
C ASP A 73 5.64 8.38 6.83
N TYR A 74 5.64 9.70 7.04
CA TYR A 74 6.14 10.38 8.26
C TYR A 74 5.04 11.12 9.03
N ASN A 75 5.24 11.31 10.34
CA ASN A 75 4.30 11.98 11.26
C ASN A 75 2.87 11.43 11.15
N ASN A 76 2.75 10.10 11.09
CA ASN A 76 1.52 9.42 10.66
C ASN A 76 1.00 8.45 11.73
N PHE A 77 -0.25 8.66 12.19
CA PHE A 77 -0.87 7.81 13.23
C PHE A 77 -1.09 6.37 12.78
N GLY A 78 -1.28 6.10 11.48
CA GLY A 78 -1.30 4.73 10.95
C GLY A 78 0.01 4.01 11.21
N VAL A 79 1.14 4.71 11.07
CA VAL A 79 2.48 4.18 11.36
C VAL A 79 2.66 3.94 12.85
N VAL A 80 2.14 4.83 13.72
CA VAL A 80 2.13 4.61 15.19
C VAL A 80 1.43 3.30 15.55
N ALA A 81 0.25 3.02 14.97
CA ALA A 81 -0.48 1.77 15.21
C ALA A 81 0.26 0.53 14.68
N LEU A 82 0.89 0.64 13.51
CA LEU A 82 1.74 -0.40 12.95
C LEU A 82 2.94 -0.69 13.88
N GLN A 83 3.65 0.34 14.34
CA GLN A 83 4.83 0.20 15.20
C GLN A 83 4.46 -0.39 16.57
N ASP A 84 3.36 0.03 17.19
CA ASP A 84 2.82 -0.54 18.44
C ASP A 84 2.60 -2.06 18.31
N MET A 85 1.97 -2.51 17.22
CA MET A 85 1.78 -3.93 16.91
C MET A 85 3.10 -4.68 16.68
N LEU A 86 4.06 -4.09 15.95
CA LEU A 86 5.37 -4.72 15.68
C LEU A 86 6.19 -4.89 16.97
N VAL A 87 6.20 -3.89 17.85
CA VAL A 87 6.86 -3.97 19.17
C VAL A 87 6.21 -5.05 20.02
N LYS A 88 4.87 -5.03 20.16
CA LYS A 88 4.13 -5.86 21.13
C LYS A 88 3.89 -7.31 20.69
N CYS A 89 3.58 -7.54 19.42
CA CYS A 89 3.21 -8.87 18.90
C CYS A 89 4.29 -9.57 18.08
N TYR A 90 5.37 -8.85 17.75
CA TYR A 90 6.53 -9.38 17.02
C TYR A 90 7.88 -9.09 17.69
N GLY A 91 7.89 -8.47 18.89
CA GLY A 91 9.09 -8.24 19.70
C GLY A 91 10.10 -7.29 19.05
N GLN A 92 9.67 -6.43 18.12
CA GLN A 92 10.57 -5.65 17.28
C GLN A 92 11.20 -4.48 18.05
N ALA A 93 12.53 -4.39 18.02
CA ALA A 93 13.31 -3.35 18.72
C ALA A 93 13.38 -2.03 17.90
N ILE A 94 12.22 -1.45 17.64
CA ILE A 94 12.03 -0.17 16.93
C ILE A 94 11.39 0.89 17.83
N ALA A 95 11.42 2.15 17.40
CA ALA A 95 10.67 3.22 18.03
C ALA A 95 9.18 3.17 17.62
N VAL A 96 8.34 3.79 18.43
CA VAL A 96 6.92 4.08 18.13
C VAL A 96 6.83 5.60 18.03
N ASP A 97 7.13 6.13 16.84
CA ASP A 97 7.34 7.55 16.55
C ASP A 97 6.41 8.10 15.44
N GLY A 98 5.75 7.22 14.68
CA GLY A 98 4.92 7.60 13.54
C GLY A 98 5.68 7.78 12.23
N ASP A 99 6.97 7.42 12.19
CA ASP A 99 7.86 7.57 11.04
C ASP A 99 8.22 6.20 10.42
N PHE A 100 7.76 5.96 9.20
CA PHE A 100 8.04 4.73 8.46
C PHE A 100 9.42 4.81 7.82
N GLY A 101 10.45 4.72 8.65
CA GLY A 101 11.83 4.57 8.21
C GLY A 101 12.20 3.12 7.83
N PRO A 102 13.43 2.87 7.36
CA PRO A 102 13.90 1.54 6.97
C PRO A 102 13.78 0.47 8.05
N ARG A 103 13.90 0.85 9.34
CA ARG A 103 13.74 -0.07 10.48
C ARG A 103 12.28 -0.53 10.66
N THR A 104 11.31 0.36 10.41
CA THR A 104 9.88 0.03 10.38
C THR A 104 9.58 -0.91 9.20
N ARG A 105 10.19 -0.69 8.04
CA ARG A 105 10.09 -1.57 6.86
C ARG A 105 10.65 -2.97 7.12
N GLU A 106 11.82 -3.06 7.73
CA GLU A 106 12.48 -4.32 8.10
C GLU A 106 11.67 -5.10 9.14
N ALA A 107 11.23 -4.43 10.21
CA ALA A 107 10.39 -5.01 11.26
C ALA A 107 9.08 -5.58 10.70
N LEU A 108 8.42 -4.86 9.78
CA LEU A 108 7.22 -5.34 9.11
C LEU A 108 7.51 -6.55 8.21
N ALA A 109 8.60 -6.54 7.45
CA ALA A 109 8.98 -7.69 6.62
C ALA A 109 9.24 -8.96 7.47
N ILE A 110 9.84 -8.81 8.65
CA ILE A 110 10.04 -9.91 9.61
C ILE A 110 8.70 -10.43 10.15
N ALA A 111 7.78 -9.55 10.51
CA ALA A 111 6.44 -9.92 10.98
C ALA A 111 5.62 -10.65 9.89
N GLN A 112 5.63 -10.13 8.66
CA GLN A 112 5.01 -10.76 7.49
C GLN A 112 5.62 -12.15 7.20
N TRP A 113 6.94 -12.30 7.31
CA TRP A 113 7.64 -13.56 7.09
C TRP A 113 7.32 -14.61 8.17
N TRP A 114 7.15 -14.20 9.44
CA TRP A 114 6.66 -15.09 10.49
C TRP A 114 5.30 -15.66 10.10
N GLU A 115 4.30 -14.83 9.80
CA GLU A 115 2.97 -15.36 9.46
C GLU A 115 2.95 -16.22 8.21
N HIS A 116 3.71 -15.83 7.18
CA HIS A 116 3.89 -16.62 5.97
C HIS A 116 4.47 -18.02 6.24
N THR A 117 5.29 -18.19 7.28
CA THR A 117 5.93 -19.48 7.61
C THR A 117 5.17 -20.32 8.62
N VAL A 118 4.35 -19.73 9.50
CA VAL A 118 3.57 -20.49 10.52
C VAL A 118 2.10 -20.70 10.15
N ASN A 119 1.62 -20.07 9.08
CA ASN A 119 0.21 -20.12 8.68
C ASN A 119 0.06 -20.34 7.17
N ASP A 120 0.40 -21.57 6.74
CA ASP A 120 0.38 -22.05 5.35
C ASP A 120 -0.92 -21.79 4.57
N GLN A 121 -2.05 -21.67 5.28
CA GLN A 121 -3.35 -21.34 4.70
C GLN A 121 -3.50 -19.86 4.30
N TRP A 122 -2.61 -18.97 4.72
CA TRP A 122 -2.73 -17.52 4.53
C TRP A 122 -1.62 -16.97 3.61
N GLN A 123 -2.04 -16.31 2.52
CA GLN A 123 -1.14 -15.76 1.51
C GLN A 123 -0.57 -14.39 1.95
N VAL A 124 0.11 -14.38 3.10
CA VAL A 124 0.77 -13.18 3.63
C VAL A 124 1.91 -12.79 2.71
N ARG A 125 1.84 -11.58 2.14
CA ARG A 125 2.87 -11.04 1.27
C ARG A 125 4.01 -10.44 2.10
N VAL A 126 5.20 -11.01 1.96
CA VAL A 126 6.44 -10.46 2.55
C VAL A 126 6.97 -9.37 1.62
N SER A 127 6.76 -8.11 2.01
CA SER A 127 7.09 -6.92 1.20
C SER A 127 7.76 -5.80 2.00
N GLY A 128 7.61 -5.78 3.33
CA GLY A 128 7.90 -4.61 4.17
C GLY A 128 6.94 -3.44 3.94
N VAL A 129 5.88 -3.62 3.13
CA VAL A 129 4.83 -2.64 2.87
C VAL A 129 3.55 -3.16 3.53
N TYR A 130 2.89 -2.31 4.30
CA TYR A 130 1.60 -2.63 4.88
C TYR A 130 0.51 -2.37 3.84
N SER A 131 -0.40 -3.34 3.73
CA SER A 131 -1.78 -3.09 3.32
C SER A 131 -2.68 -4.18 3.91
N TRP A 132 -3.94 -3.85 4.19
CA TRP A 132 -4.87 -4.77 4.85
C TRP A 132 -5.02 -6.09 4.11
N ASN A 133 -5.22 -6.02 2.78
CA ASN A 133 -5.49 -7.19 1.96
C ASN A 133 -4.24 -8.02 1.61
N GLU A 134 -3.03 -7.45 1.56
CA GLU A 134 -1.81 -8.23 1.31
C GLU A 134 -1.15 -8.79 2.58
N SER A 135 -1.34 -8.15 3.74
CA SER A 135 -0.71 -8.58 5.00
C SER A 135 -1.46 -8.21 6.28
N GLY A 136 -1.99 -6.98 6.39
CA GLY A 136 -2.49 -6.42 7.64
C GLY A 136 -3.58 -7.24 8.33
N ALA A 137 -4.49 -7.83 7.55
CA ALA A 137 -5.57 -8.69 8.03
C ALA A 137 -5.10 -10.07 8.55
N TYR A 138 -3.85 -10.43 8.29
CA TYR A 138 -3.24 -11.73 8.61
C TYR A 138 -2.17 -11.64 9.71
N LEU A 139 -1.73 -10.44 10.07
CA LEU A 139 -0.84 -10.21 11.22
C LEU A 139 -1.61 -10.40 12.55
N ARG A 140 -0.89 -10.72 13.62
CA ARG A 140 -1.40 -10.63 15.00
C ARG A 140 -1.34 -9.18 15.46
N TRP A 141 -2.44 -8.70 16.03
CA TRP A 141 -2.55 -7.35 16.58
C TRP A 141 -2.71 -7.41 18.11
N PRO A 142 -2.26 -6.37 18.83
CA PRO A 142 -2.59 -6.20 20.23
C PRO A 142 -4.11 -6.02 20.39
N HIS A 143 -4.73 -6.94 21.13
CA HIS A 143 -6.07 -6.80 21.65
C HIS A 143 -5.98 -6.40 23.12
N TYR A 144 -6.43 -5.19 23.43
CA TYR A 144 -6.33 -4.54 24.73
C TYR A 144 -7.60 -4.75 25.57
N ARG A 145 -7.46 -4.82 26.89
CA ARG A 145 -8.62 -4.86 27.78
C ARG A 145 -9.32 -3.52 27.93
N ASP A 146 -8.55 -2.43 27.95
CA ASP A 146 -9.03 -1.05 27.95
C ASP A 146 -8.19 -0.21 26.97
N ARG A 147 -8.71 0.92 26.50
CA ARG A 147 -7.94 1.86 25.66
C ARG A 147 -6.87 2.59 26.47
N ASP A 148 -7.13 2.76 27.77
CA ASP A 148 -6.26 3.49 28.70
C ASP A 148 -5.24 2.57 29.40
N ASP A 149 -5.29 1.25 29.13
CA ASP A 149 -4.41 0.21 29.71
C ASP A 149 -3.64 -0.53 28.61
N LEU A 150 -2.63 0.16 28.05
CA LEU A 150 -1.82 -0.32 26.93
C LEU A 150 -0.79 -1.40 27.29
N ASP A 151 -0.67 -1.77 28.57
CA ASP A 151 0.20 -2.85 29.03
C ASP A 151 -0.55 -4.19 29.11
N ARG A 152 -1.88 -4.18 29.25
CA ARG A 152 -2.72 -5.40 29.30
C ARG A 152 -3.31 -5.75 27.93
N TYR A 153 -2.45 -6.33 27.09
CA TYR A 153 -2.82 -6.88 25.78
C TYR A 153 -2.59 -8.39 25.67
N TYR A 154 -3.20 -8.98 24.65
CA TYR A 154 -2.85 -10.28 24.10
C TYR A 154 -2.77 -10.16 22.57
N CYS A 155 -1.96 -11.01 21.93
CA CYS A 155 -1.72 -10.92 20.48
C CYS A 155 -2.57 -11.94 19.72
N TRP A 156 -3.50 -11.46 18.90
CA TRP A 156 -4.48 -12.30 18.21
C TRP A 156 -4.74 -11.82 16.79
N TYR A 157 -5.32 -12.68 15.95
CA TYR A 157 -5.63 -12.37 14.56
C TYR A 157 -6.95 -11.61 14.44
N LEU A 158 -7.02 -10.69 13.46
CA LEU A 158 -8.23 -9.90 13.20
C LEU A 158 -9.32 -10.66 12.47
N LYS A 159 -8.94 -11.73 11.75
CA LYS A 159 -9.84 -12.70 11.11
C LYS A 159 -9.65 -14.06 11.77
N THR A 160 -10.75 -14.70 12.16
CA THR A 160 -10.80 -16.14 12.41
C THR A 160 -10.77 -16.91 11.09
N LYS A 161 -10.53 -18.23 11.17
CA LYS A 161 -10.61 -19.17 10.04
C LYS A 161 -12.01 -19.75 9.90
#